data_AF-A0A7W9MJC4-F1
#
_entry.id   AF-A0A7W9MJC4-F1
#
_cell.length_a   1.000
_cell.length_b   1.000
_cell.length_c   1.000
_cell.angle_alpha   90.00
_cell.angle_beta   90.00
_cell.angle_gamma   90.00
#
_symmetry.space_group_name_H-M   'P 1'
#
loop_
_entity.id
_entity.type
_entity.pdbx_description
1 polymer ?
#
loop_
_entity_poly.entity_id
_entity_poly.type
_entity_poly.pdbx_seq_one_letter_code
_entity_poly.pdbx_strand_id
1 'polypeptide(L)'
;MVTRPYPEGPRHARVVHTLGQRIVTGELDPGNPLPTEEQLVAELGVGRSAVREGVKVLAGKGLLASRTSAGTRVRPRDSWNLLDPDVLSWRFVPTPEPRDVRMLADLRIALEPGAARVAAERADAEGVRGIDEALAALYATADDPDAFIEADLGFHRAVFAASGNDLLLYIYEMISIALRSVRQVHTRAIAHNKETLPNHERVAVAIRRHHHRKAEEAMRDVVEVARADAEQHIRLCCGG
;
A
#
# COMPACT_ATOMS: atom_id res chain seq x y z
N MET A 1 5.29 11.25 8.72
CA MET A 1 6.54 11.66 8.04
C MET A 1 7.09 10.45 7.30
N VAL A 2 6.62 10.17 6.08
CA VAL A 2 7.16 9.07 5.26
C VAL A 2 8.41 9.61 4.59
N THR A 3 9.57 9.18 5.08
CA THR A 3 10.87 9.48 4.48
C THR A 3 10.87 9.03 3.03
N ARG A 4 10.98 9.98 2.09
CA ARG A 4 11.37 9.70 0.71
C ARG A 4 12.65 8.86 0.74
N PRO A 5 12.67 7.61 0.26
CA PRO A 5 13.82 6.76 0.50
C PRO A 5 15.09 7.28 -0.19
N TYR A 6 15.02 7.76 -1.44
CA TYR A 6 16.26 7.98 -2.21
C TYR A 6 16.22 9.08 -3.28
N PRO A 7 16.26 10.38 -2.93
CA PRO A 7 16.74 11.39 -3.87
C PRO A 7 18.27 11.53 -3.84
N GLU A 8 18.93 11.28 -2.69
CA GLU A 8 20.38 11.48 -2.47
C GLU A 8 21.03 10.42 -1.55
N GLY A 9 20.61 9.16 -1.65
CA GLY A 9 21.18 8.08 -0.83
C GLY A 9 22.58 7.63 -1.28
N PRO A 10 23.31 6.87 -0.43
CA PRO A 10 24.59 6.25 -0.80
C PRO A 10 24.46 5.45 -2.11
N ARG A 11 25.51 5.43 -2.95
CA ARG A 11 25.47 4.92 -4.34
C ARG A 11 24.86 3.52 -4.50
N HIS A 12 24.96 2.65 -3.49
CA HIS A 12 24.33 1.32 -3.50
C HIS A 12 22.80 1.39 -3.44
N ALA A 13 22.23 2.37 -2.76
CA ALA A 13 20.78 2.54 -2.67
C ALA A 13 20.16 2.92 -4.02
N ARG A 14 20.88 3.68 -4.85
CA ARG A 14 20.46 3.94 -6.24
C ARG A 14 20.37 2.64 -7.04
N VAL A 15 21.34 1.73 -6.86
CA VAL A 15 21.29 0.40 -7.49
C VAL A 15 20.07 -0.39 -7.03
N VAL A 16 19.83 -0.44 -5.72
CA VAL A 16 18.67 -1.14 -5.14
C VAL A 16 17.37 -0.59 -5.71
N HIS A 17 17.20 0.73 -5.72
CA HIS A 17 15.99 1.37 -6.21
C HIS A 17 15.77 1.12 -7.71
N THR A 18 16.76 1.40 -8.55
CA THR A 18 16.64 1.26 -10.01
C THR A 18 16.40 -0.20 -10.41
N LEU A 19 17.20 -1.14 -9.91
CA LEU A 19 17.01 -2.55 -10.28
C LEU A 19 15.74 -3.15 -9.66
N GLY A 20 15.40 -2.76 -8.44
CA GLY A 20 14.15 -3.16 -7.79
C GLY A 20 12.92 -2.76 -8.60
N GLN A 21 12.86 -1.50 -9.05
CA GLN A 21 11.79 -1.02 -9.94
C GLN A 21 11.72 -1.84 -11.23
N ARG A 22 12.83 -1.99 -11.95
CA ARG A 22 12.88 -2.73 -13.22
C ARG A 22 12.42 -4.19 -13.08
N ILE A 23 12.75 -4.83 -11.97
CA ILE A 23 12.29 -6.20 -11.69
C ILE A 23 10.78 -6.22 -11.43
N VAL A 24 10.28 -5.33 -10.56
CA VAL A 24 8.89 -5.33 -10.12
C VAL A 24 7.92 -4.89 -11.23
N THR A 25 8.36 -3.98 -12.11
CA THR A 25 7.60 -3.52 -13.30
C THR A 25 7.65 -4.51 -14.46
N GLY A 26 8.57 -5.49 -14.42
CA GLY A 26 8.72 -6.50 -15.47
C GLY A 26 9.67 -6.12 -16.60
N GLU A 27 10.38 -4.99 -16.52
CA GLU A 27 11.51 -4.71 -17.44
C GLU A 27 12.62 -5.76 -17.32
N LEU A 28 12.75 -6.39 -16.15
CA LEU A 28 13.60 -7.55 -15.89
C LEU A 28 12.72 -8.72 -15.44
N ASP A 29 12.34 -9.57 -16.40
CA ASP A 29 11.42 -10.67 -16.15
C ASP A 29 11.94 -11.73 -15.16
N PRO A 30 11.06 -12.32 -14.34
CA PRO A 30 11.37 -13.50 -13.55
C PRO A 30 12.00 -14.63 -14.37
N GLY A 31 13.07 -15.24 -13.85
CA GLY A 31 13.81 -16.31 -14.51
C GLY A 31 14.95 -15.84 -15.41
N ASN A 32 14.91 -14.60 -15.89
CA ASN A 32 15.96 -14.05 -16.73
C ASN A 32 17.24 -13.73 -15.94
N PRO A 33 18.41 -13.82 -16.58
CA PRO A 33 19.66 -13.35 -15.99
C PRO A 33 19.63 -11.83 -15.80
N LEU A 34 20.17 -11.37 -14.68
CA LEU A 34 20.47 -9.97 -14.46
C LEU A 34 21.61 -9.54 -15.39
N PRO A 35 21.66 -8.28 -15.87
CA PRO A 35 22.84 -7.75 -16.55
C PRO A 35 24.12 -7.96 -15.72
N THR A 36 25.26 -8.12 -16.39
CA THR A 36 26.53 -8.39 -15.71
C THR A 36 26.95 -7.20 -14.85
N GLU A 37 27.82 -7.45 -13.87
CA GLU A 37 28.36 -6.38 -13.00
C GLU A 37 28.98 -5.23 -13.82
N GLU A 38 29.68 -5.54 -14.91
CA GLU A 38 30.30 -4.54 -15.78
C GLU A 38 29.28 -3.73 -16.56
N GLN A 39 28.22 -4.38 -17.06
CA GLN A 39 27.10 -3.69 -17.72
C GLN A 39 26.39 -2.75 -16.74
N LEU A 40 26.10 -3.22 -15.53
CA LEU A 40 25.43 -2.41 -14.50
C LEU A 40 26.29 -1.23 -14.04
N VAL A 41 27.61 -1.40 -13.93
CA VAL A 41 28.55 -0.30 -13.62
C VAL A 41 28.51 0.77 -14.72
N ALA A 42 28.57 0.36 -15.98
CA ALA A 42 28.54 1.27 -17.13
C ALA A 42 27.19 1.99 -17.25
N GLU A 43 26.08 1.24 -17.13
CA GLU A 43 24.72 1.76 -17.26
C GLU A 43 24.35 2.72 -16.12
N LEU A 44 24.64 2.33 -14.87
CA LEU A 44 24.21 3.09 -13.70
C LEU A 44 25.25 4.12 -13.24
N GLY A 45 26.46 4.15 -13.82
CA GLY A 45 27.52 5.08 -13.44
C GLY A 45 27.94 4.97 -11.96
N VAL A 46 27.98 3.74 -11.43
CA VAL A 46 28.36 3.44 -10.03
C VAL A 46 29.57 2.51 -9.98
N GLY A 47 30.26 2.44 -8.84
CA GLY A 47 31.37 1.51 -8.65
C GLY A 47 30.90 0.05 -8.47
N ARG A 48 31.77 -0.92 -8.78
CA ARG A 48 31.51 -2.37 -8.62
C ARG A 48 31.02 -2.75 -7.22
N SER A 49 31.57 -2.14 -6.17
CA SER A 49 31.15 -2.38 -4.78
C SER A 49 29.68 -2.01 -4.53
N ALA A 50 29.21 -0.90 -5.10
CA ALA A 50 27.82 -0.47 -4.98
C ALA A 50 26.86 -1.42 -5.72
N VAL A 51 27.26 -1.94 -6.88
CA VAL A 51 26.48 -2.96 -7.61
C VAL A 51 26.34 -4.23 -6.77
N ARG A 52 27.45 -4.74 -6.23
CA ARG A 52 27.45 -5.96 -5.41
C ARG A 52 26.57 -5.83 -4.17
N GLU A 53 26.67 -4.71 -3.47
CA GLU A 53 25.84 -4.46 -2.28
C GLU A 53 24.37 -4.33 -2.66
N GLY A 54 24.05 -3.62 -3.75
CA GLY A 54 22.67 -3.51 -4.23
C GLY A 54 22.06 -4.86 -4.60
N VAL A 55 22.82 -5.72 -5.30
CA VAL A 55 22.40 -7.09 -5.64
C VAL A 55 22.16 -7.92 -4.38
N LYS A 56 23.02 -7.79 -3.36
CA LYS A 56 22.86 -8.50 -2.08
C LYS A 56 21.60 -8.07 -1.34
N VAL A 57 21.29 -6.77 -1.30
CA VAL A 57 20.05 -6.24 -0.70
C VAL A 57 18.83 -6.79 -1.44
N LEU A 58 18.82 -6.74 -2.78
CA LEU A 58 17.72 -7.26 -3.60
C LEU A 58 17.54 -8.77 -3.47
N ALA A 59 18.63 -9.53 -3.26
CA ALA A 59 18.55 -10.94 -2.91
C ALA A 59 17.90 -11.17 -1.53
N GLY A 60 18.23 -10.33 -0.55
CA GLY A 60 17.59 -10.34 0.78
C GLY A 60 16.09 -10.05 0.74
N LYS A 61 15.64 -9.22 -0.21
CA LYS A 61 14.22 -8.96 -0.50
C LYS A 61 13.53 -10.07 -1.31
N GLY A 62 14.26 -11.13 -1.68
CA GLY A 62 13.73 -12.25 -2.44
C GLY A 62 13.58 -11.99 -3.94
N LEU A 63 14.07 -10.86 -4.47
CA LEU A 63 13.95 -10.50 -5.89
C LEU A 63 15.01 -11.20 -6.75
N LEU A 64 16.19 -11.46 -6.19
CA LEU A 64 17.33 -12.03 -6.92
C LEU A 64 17.85 -13.30 -6.24
N ALA A 65 18.44 -14.19 -7.05
CA ALA A 65 19.23 -15.31 -6.57
C ALA A 65 20.55 -15.39 -7.34
N SER A 66 21.67 -15.45 -6.62
CA SER A 66 22.97 -15.75 -7.21
C SER A 66 23.11 -17.27 -7.37
N ARG A 67 23.45 -17.73 -8.56
CA ARG A 67 23.78 -19.13 -8.84
C ARG A 67 25.24 -19.24 -9.26
N THR A 68 25.99 -20.14 -8.62
CA THR A 68 27.36 -20.49 -9.02
C THR A 68 27.35 -20.86 -10.51
N SER A 69 28.34 -20.36 -11.27
CA SER A 69 28.52 -20.51 -12.73
C SER A 69 27.41 -19.99 -13.66
N ALA A 70 26.23 -19.63 -13.18
CA ALA A 70 25.09 -19.19 -14.01
C ALA A 70 24.72 -17.71 -13.83
N GLY A 71 25.45 -16.98 -12.99
CA GLY A 71 25.21 -15.56 -12.69
C GLY A 71 24.04 -15.32 -11.74
N THR A 72 23.65 -14.06 -11.59
CA THR A 72 22.48 -13.65 -10.81
C THR A 72 21.23 -13.67 -11.68
N ARG A 73 20.11 -14.17 -11.17
CA ARG A 73 18.83 -14.25 -11.87
C ARG A 73 17.70 -13.64 -11.06
N VAL A 74 16.70 -13.13 -11.75
CA VAL A 74 15.44 -12.69 -11.14
C VAL A 74 14.66 -13.91 -10.67
N ARG A 75 14.19 -13.89 -9.42
CA ARG A 75 13.40 -14.99 -8.84
C ARG A 75 11.94 -14.94 -9.32
N PRO A 76 11.23 -16.07 -9.32
CA PRO A 76 9.78 -16.09 -9.54
C PRO A 76 9.04 -15.15 -8.57
N ARG A 77 7.91 -14.58 -8.99
CA ARG A 77 7.18 -13.56 -8.21
C ARG A 77 6.71 -14.05 -6.83
N ASP A 78 6.42 -15.34 -6.69
CA ASP A 78 6.03 -15.97 -5.42
C ASP A 78 7.13 -15.97 -4.35
N SER A 79 8.37 -15.72 -4.76
CA SER A 79 9.55 -15.69 -3.91
C SER A 79 9.86 -14.30 -3.37
N TRP A 80 9.21 -13.26 -3.91
CA TRP A 80 9.46 -11.88 -3.55
C TRP A 80 8.87 -11.60 -2.17
N ASN A 81 9.58 -10.88 -1.33
CA ASN A 81 9.00 -10.36 -0.10
C ASN A 81 8.06 -9.19 -0.45
N LEU A 82 6.82 -9.51 -0.81
CA LEU A 82 5.84 -8.50 -1.23
C LEU A 82 5.53 -7.50 -0.11
N LEU A 83 5.74 -7.86 1.15
CA LEU A 83 5.49 -7.01 2.31
C LEU A 83 6.69 -6.12 2.67
N ASP A 84 7.80 -6.25 1.94
CA ASP A 84 8.92 -5.32 2.08
C ASP A 84 8.50 -3.90 1.59
N PRO A 85 8.77 -2.83 2.37
CA PRO A 85 8.33 -1.48 2.02
C PRO A 85 8.83 -0.98 0.67
N ASP A 86 10.05 -1.34 0.27
CA ASP A 86 10.59 -0.94 -1.03
C ASP A 86 9.87 -1.70 -2.15
N VAL A 87 9.61 -3.00 -1.97
CA VAL A 87 8.89 -3.83 -2.96
C VAL A 87 7.45 -3.36 -3.14
N LEU A 88 6.74 -3.06 -2.06
CA LEU A 88 5.42 -2.41 -2.12
C LEU A 88 5.50 -1.07 -2.85
N SER A 89 6.46 -0.22 -2.48
CA SER A 89 6.63 1.07 -3.13
C SER A 89 6.87 0.90 -4.64
N TRP A 90 7.74 0.01 -5.07
CA TRP A 90 8.03 -0.21 -6.49
C TRP A 90 6.85 -0.82 -7.26
N ARG A 91 6.01 -1.61 -6.59
CA ARG A 91 4.86 -2.25 -7.24
C ARG A 91 3.69 -1.29 -7.42
N PHE A 92 3.46 -0.40 -6.46
CA PHE A 92 2.26 0.44 -6.43
C PHE A 92 2.51 1.91 -6.80
N VAL A 93 3.75 2.41 -6.76
CA VAL A 93 4.10 3.82 -7.01
C VAL A 93 4.83 3.96 -8.36
N PRO A 94 4.52 4.98 -9.18
CA PRO A 94 3.48 5.99 -9.00
C PRO A 94 2.08 5.53 -9.43
N THR A 95 2.01 4.52 -10.32
CA THR A 95 0.76 4.09 -10.94
C THR A 95 0.60 2.58 -10.79
N PRO A 96 -0.31 2.09 -9.95
CA PRO A 96 -0.57 0.66 -9.79
C PRO A 96 -1.30 0.10 -11.01
N GLU A 97 -1.02 -1.15 -11.37
CA GLU A 97 -1.76 -1.85 -12.44
C GLU A 97 -3.17 -2.22 -11.96
N PRO A 98 -4.16 -2.40 -12.87
CA PRO A 98 -5.50 -2.85 -12.51
C PRO A 98 -5.53 -4.13 -11.65
N ARG A 99 -4.58 -5.04 -11.85
CA ARG A 99 -4.43 -6.25 -11.04
C ARG A 99 -4.02 -5.93 -9.60
N ASP A 100 -3.16 -4.95 -9.40
CA ASP A 100 -2.67 -4.55 -8.07
C ASP A 100 -3.77 -3.84 -7.28
N VAL A 101 -4.53 -2.97 -7.95
CA VAL A 101 -5.72 -2.31 -7.38
C VAL A 101 -6.73 -3.36 -6.87
N ARG A 102 -7.07 -4.36 -7.69
CA ARG A 102 -7.96 -5.46 -7.30
C ARG A 102 -7.42 -6.27 -6.12
N MET A 103 -6.14 -6.64 -6.18
CA MET A 103 -5.48 -7.39 -5.10
C MET A 103 -5.55 -6.64 -3.76
N LEU A 104 -5.34 -5.32 -3.79
CA LEU A 104 -5.43 -4.50 -2.59
C LEU A 104 -6.88 -4.38 -2.09
N ALA A 105 -7.86 -4.22 -2.98
CA ALA A 105 -9.28 -4.20 -2.62
C ALA A 105 -9.73 -5.52 -1.95
N ASP A 106 -9.29 -6.67 -2.46
CA ASP A 106 -9.60 -7.98 -1.85
C ASP A 106 -9.00 -8.10 -0.44
N LEU A 107 -7.78 -7.60 -0.22
CA LEU A 107 -7.15 -7.55 1.10
C LEU A 107 -7.95 -6.68 2.08
N ARG A 108 -8.38 -5.49 1.64
CA ARG A 108 -9.20 -4.60 2.48
C ARG A 108 -10.52 -5.25 2.90
N ILE A 109 -11.21 -5.92 1.98
CA ILE A 109 -12.48 -6.62 2.26
C ILE A 109 -12.27 -7.75 3.27
N ALA A 110 -11.12 -8.43 3.22
CA ALA A 110 -10.80 -9.50 4.15
C ALA A 110 -10.48 -8.99 5.56
N LEU A 111 -9.85 -7.81 5.68
CA LEU A 111 -9.28 -7.34 6.96
C LEU A 111 -10.08 -6.25 7.65
N GLU A 112 -10.51 -5.20 6.93
CA GLU A 112 -11.06 -4.00 7.56
C GLU A 112 -12.38 -4.24 8.29
N PRO A 113 -13.35 -5.00 7.74
CA PRO A 113 -14.57 -5.34 8.48
C PRO A 113 -14.29 -6.08 9.79
N GLY A 114 -13.34 -7.02 9.75
CA GLY A 114 -12.89 -7.76 10.93
C GLY A 114 -12.23 -6.85 11.96
N ALA A 115 -11.38 -5.91 11.52
CA ALA A 115 -10.77 -4.91 12.39
C ALA A 115 -11.82 -4.01 13.05
N ALA A 116 -12.83 -3.55 12.30
CA ALA A 116 -13.94 -2.75 12.83
C ALA A 116 -14.77 -3.52 13.86
N ARG A 117 -15.04 -4.81 13.64
CA ARG A 117 -15.70 -5.69 14.61
C ARG A 117 -14.91 -5.77 15.92
N VAL A 118 -13.59 -5.99 15.83
CA VAL A 118 -12.71 -6.12 16.99
C VAL A 118 -12.56 -4.77 17.70
N ALA A 119 -12.49 -3.66 16.97
CA ALA A 119 -12.49 -2.31 17.55
C ALA A 119 -13.78 -2.05 18.33
N ALA A 120 -14.94 -2.41 17.79
CA ALA A 120 -16.20 -2.30 18.53
C ALA A 120 -16.22 -3.16 19.81
N GLU A 121 -15.49 -4.28 19.84
CA GLU A 121 -15.38 -5.15 21.01
C GLU A 121 -14.43 -4.63 22.08
N ARG A 122 -13.36 -3.91 21.68
CA ARG A 122 -12.21 -3.64 22.56
C ARG A 122 -11.87 -2.16 22.76
N ALA A 123 -12.37 -1.27 21.92
CA ALA A 123 -12.00 0.15 21.97
C ALA A 123 -12.31 0.73 23.36
N ASP A 124 -11.31 1.36 23.96
CA ASP A 124 -11.47 2.15 25.17
C ASP A 124 -11.80 3.61 24.82
N ALA A 125 -11.87 4.47 25.84
CA ALA A 125 -12.17 5.89 25.64
C ALA A 125 -11.16 6.61 24.73
N GLU A 126 -9.89 6.19 24.74
CA GLU A 126 -8.86 6.77 23.88
C GLU A 126 -9.01 6.29 22.44
N GLY A 127 -9.27 5.00 22.23
CA GLY A 127 -9.56 4.44 20.91
C GLY A 127 -10.78 5.07 20.25
N VAL A 128 -11.88 5.26 21.01
CA VAL A 128 -13.08 5.95 20.51
C VAL A 128 -12.78 7.41 20.16
N ARG A 129 -12.05 8.14 21.02
CA ARG A 129 -11.63 9.51 20.74
C ARG A 129 -10.80 9.61 19.46
N GLY A 130 -9.84 8.71 19.26
CA GLY A 130 -9.01 8.69 18.05
C GLY A 130 -9.82 8.45 16.77
N ILE A 131 -10.86 7.61 16.83
CA ILE A 131 -11.79 7.42 15.69
C ILE A 131 -12.62 8.67 15.45
N ASP A 132 -13.15 9.31 16.49
CA ASP A 132 -13.95 10.53 16.37
C ASP A 132 -13.12 11.70 15.80
N GLU A 133 -11.86 11.85 16.21
CA GLU A 133 -10.92 12.83 15.66
C GLU A 133 -10.63 12.56 14.17
N ALA A 134 -10.40 11.29 13.80
CA ALA A 134 -10.17 10.93 12.41
C ALA A 134 -11.42 11.12 11.53
N LEU A 135 -12.62 10.86 12.08
CA LEU A 135 -13.88 11.15 11.40
C LEU A 135 -14.04 12.67 11.19
N ALA A 136 -13.76 13.48 12.22
CA ALA A 136 -13.83 14.93 12.08
C ALA A 136 -12.86 15.46 11.01
N ALA A 137 -11.66 14.88 10.92
CA ALA A 137 -10.70 15.20 9.85
C ALA A 137 -11.27 14.88 8.46
N LEU A 138 -11.90 13.71 8.29
CA LEU A 138 -12.57 13.34 7.03
C LEU A 138 -13.60 14.38 6.57
N TYR A 139 -14.46 14.84 7.49
CA TYR A 139 -15.43 15.91 7.18
C TYR A 139 -14.74 17.23 6.84
N ALA A 140 -13.69 17.61 7.57
CA ALA A 140 -12.96 18.86 7.35
C ALA A 140 -12.26 18.91 5.99
N THR A 141 -11.84 17.76 5.47
CA THR A 141 -11.13 17.63 4.19
C THR A 141 -12.04 17.27 3.01
N ALA A 142 -13.36 17.22 3.19
CA ALA A 142 -14.29 16.71 2.18
C ALA A 142 -14.25 17.45 0.82
N ASP A 143 -13.80 18.70 0.81
CA ASP A 143 -13.66 19.55 -0.39
C ASP A 143 -12.22 19.60 -0.95
N ASP A 144 -11.26 18.93 -0.31
CA ASP A 144 -9.86 18.84 -0.74
C ASP A 144 -9.51 17.37 -1.04
N PRO A 145 -9.44 16.97 -2.31
CA PRO A 145 -9.20 15.58 -2.70
C PRO A 145 -7.91 14.98 -2.14
N ASP A 146 -6.81 15.74 -2.13
CA ASP A 146 -5.51 15.24 -1.67
C ASP A 146 -5.49 15.12 -0.15
N ALA A 147 -6.04 16.11 0.56
CA ALA A 147 -6.16 16.04 2.02
C ALA A 147 -7.15 14.94 2.46
N PHE A 148 -8.21 14.70 1.69
CA PHE A 148 -9.19 13.65 1.97
C PHE A 148 -8.57 12.26 1.92
N ILE A 149 -7.63 12.01 1.00
CA ILE A 149 -6.93 10.72 0.93
C ILE A 149 -6.19 10.45 2.24
N GLU A 150 -5.48 11.44 2.78
CA GLU A 150 -4.77 11.27 4.05
C GLU A 150 -5.72 11.09 5.23
N ALA A 151 -6.84 11.81 5.25
CA ALA A 151 -7.87 11.68 6.29
C ALA A 151 -8.57 10.30 6.24
N ASP A 152 -8.89 9.80 5.06
CA ASP A 152 -9.45 8.47 4.81
C ASP A 152 -8.50 7.38 5.33
N LEU A 153 -7.23 7.43 4.92
CA LEU A 153 -6.21 6.50 5.42
C LEU A 153 -6.06 6.59 6.95
N GLY A 154 -6.16 7.80 7.51
CA GLY A 154 -6.11 8.06 8.94
C GLY A 154 -7.30 7.46 9.70
N PHE A 155 -8.51 7.54 9.15
CA PHE A 155 -9.71 6.94 9.74
C PHE A 155 -9.61 5.43 9.81
N HIS A 156 -9.28 4.77 8.70
CA HIS A 156 -9.07 3.33 8.68
C HIS A 156 -7.98 2.93 9.68
N ARG A 157 -6.83 3.64 9.70
CA ARG A 157 -5.77 3.42 10.69
C ARG A 157 -6.27 3.52 12.13
N ALA A 158 -7.11 4.50 12.46
CA ALA A 158 -7.67 4.67 13.80
C ALA A 158 -8.55 3.49 14.20
N VAL A 159 -9.35 2.95 13.27
CA VAL A 159 -10.13 1.72 13.49
C VAL A 159 -9.20 0.52 13.78
N PHE A 160 -8.14 0.35 12.99
CA PHE A 160 -7.14 -0.71 13.23
C PHE A 160 -6.47 -0.55 14.60
N ALA A 161 -6.08 0.66 14.98
CA ALA A 161 -5.48 0.93 16.30
C ALA A 161 -6.45 0.63 17.45
N ALA A 162 -7.71 1.06 17.33
CA ALA A 162 -8.76 0.82 18.31
C ALA A 162 -9.13 -0.67 18.48
N SER A 163 -8.73 -1.54 17.56
CA SER A 163 -8.86 -3.00 17.71
C SER A 163 -7.95 -3.58 18.82
N GLY A 164 -6.94 -2.82 19.27
CA GLY A 164 -5.95 -3.30 20.25
C GLY A 164 -5.16 -4.52 19.75
N ASN A 165 -5.07 -4.71 18.43
CA ASN A 165 -4.33 -5.79 17.80
C ASN A 165 -3.19 -5.20 16.97
N ASP A 166 -2.00 -5.18 17.58
CA ASP A 166 -0.79 -4.61 16.97
C ASP A 166 -0.45 -5.25 15.62
N LEU A 167 -0.76 -6.53 15.42
CA LEU A 167 -0.51 -7.20 14.15
C LEU A 167 -1.45 -6.70 13.05
N LEU A 168 -2.73 -6.45 13.35
CA LEU A 168 -3.65 -5.85 12.40
C LEU A 168 -3.21 -4.43 12.04
N LEU A 169 -2.84 -3.61 13.03
CA LEU A 169 -2.31 -2.26 12.79
C LEU A 169 -1.04 -2.29 11.95
N TYR A 170 -0.11 -3.20 12.26
CA TYR A 170 1.13 -3.36 11.50
C TYR A 170 0.87 -3.71 10.03
N ILE A 171 -0.04 -4.65 9.76
CA ILE A 171 -0.43 -5.02 8.39
C ILE A 171 -0.99 -3.79 7.65
N TYR A 172 -1.87 -3.02 8.29
CA TYR A 172 -2.46 -1.82 7.70
C TYR A 172 -1.38 -0.75 7.38
N GLU A 173 -0.47 -0.48 8.31
CA GLU A 173 0.62 0.49 8.13
C GLU A 173 1.49 0.14 6.92
N MET A 174 1.79 -1.15 6.77
CA MET A 174 2.62 -1.64 5.71
C MET A 174 1.98 -1.45 4.33
N ILE A 175 0.66 -1.66 4.21
CA ILE A 175 -0.08 -1.47 2.96
C ILE A 175 -0.53 -0.02 2.72
N SER A 176 -0.43 0.86 3.71
CA SER A 176 -0.89 2.26 3.62
C SER A 176 -0.25 3.05 2.46
N ILE A 177 1.01 2.76 2.14
CA ILE A 177 1.71 3.36 0.99
C ILE A 177 1.03 2.96 -0.32
N ALA A 178 0.72 1.67 -0.46
CA ALA A 178 0.01 1.15 -1.63
C ALA A 178 -1.41 1.73 -1.73
N LEU A 179 -2.12 1.83 -0.59
CA LEU A 179 -3.46 2.41 -0.53
C LEU A 179 -3.47 3.88 -0.96
N ARG A 180 -2.48 4.67 -0.51
CA ARG A 180 -2.30 6.07 -0.94
C ARG A 180 -2.14 6.17 -2.45
N SER A 181 -1.26 5.37 -3.04
CA SER A 181 -1.01 5.40 -4.48
C SER A 181 -2.24 5.00 -5.30
N VAL A 182 -2.96 3.97 -4.87
CA VAL A 182 -4.23 3.57 -5.48
C VAL A 182 -5.23 4.73 -5.42
N ARG A 183 -5.44 5.33 -4.25
CA ARG A 183 -6.33 6.49 -4.09
C ARG A 183 -5.93 7.67 -4.99
N GLN A 184 -4.64 8.02 -5.06
CA GLN A 184 -4.17 9.14 -5.90
C GLN A 184 -4.50 8.98 -7.40
N VAL A 185 -4.54 7.74 -7.91
CA VAL A 185 -4.92 7.47 -9.31
C VAL A 185 -6.44 7.55 -9.51
N HIS A 186 -7.23 7.13 -8.53
CA HIS A 186 -8.69 7.05 -8.64
C HIS A 186 -9.45 8.33 -8.22
N THR A 187 -8.89 9.16 -7.34
CA THR A 187 -9.59 10.31 -6.71
C THR A 187 -9.73 11.56 -7.62
N ARG A 188 -9.49 11.46 -8.93
CA ARG A 188 -9.81 12.58 -9.85
C ARG A 188 -11.32 12.86 -9.99
N ALA A 189 -12.19 12.09 -9.34
CA ALA A 189 -13.62 12.36 -9.21
C ALA A 189 -13.97 12.86 -7.79
N ILE A 190 -13.80 14.17 -7.55
CA ILE A 190 -14.15 14.89 -6.30
C ILE A 190 -15.59 14.59 -5.83
N ALA A 191 -16.49 14.29 -6.77
CA ALA A 191 -17.92 14.12 -6.52
C ALA A 191 -18.26 13.00 -5.52
N HIS A 192 -17.40 11.98 -5.33
CA HIS A 192 -17.76 10.82 -4.52
C HIS A 192 -17.35 10.93 -3.04
N ASN A 193 -16.41 11.81 -2.67
CA ASN A 193 -15.87 11.85 -1.29
C ASN A 193 -16.98 12.08 -0.24
N LYS A 194 -17.83 13.09 -0.46
CA LYS A 194 -18.95 13.42 0.45
C LYS A 194 -19.99 12.31 0.54
N GLU A 195 -20.17 11.53 -0.52
CA GLU A 195 -21.13 10.42 -0.57
C GLU A 195 -20.69 9.24 0.30
N THR A 196 -19.38 9.11 0.56
CA THR A 196 -18.83 8.06 1.43
C THR A 196 -18.87 8.38 2.93
N LEU A 197 -18.98 9.66 3.31
CA LEU A 197 -18.93 10.10 4.71
C LEU A 197 -20.00 9.43 5.61
N PRO A 198 -21.27 9.27 5.19
CA PRO A 198 -22.27 8.59 6.01
C PRO A 198 -21.89 7.15 6.39
N ASN A 199 -21.17 6.43 5.53
CA ASN A 199 -20.72 5.07 5.83
C ASN A 199 -19.60 5.07 6.87
N HIS A 200 -18.67 6.03 6.81
CA HIS A 200 -17.64 6.21 7.84
C HIS A 200 -18.25 6.59 9.20
N GLU A 201 -19.24 7.49 9.21
CA GLU A 201 -19.96 7.85 10.43
C GLU A 201 -20.67 6.63 11.05
N ARG A 202 -21.31 5.78 10.23
CA ARG A 202 -21.92 4.53 10.70
C ARG A 202 -20.92 3.61 11.41
N VAL A 203 -19.68 3.50 10.89
CA VAL A 203 -18.61 2.73 11.52
C VAL A 203 -18.27 3.31 12.90
N ALA A 204 -17.98 4.61 12.98
CA ALA A 204 -17.62 5.28 14.23
C ALA A 204 -18.73 5.15 15.29
N VAL A 205 -19.98 5.38 14.89
CA VAL A 205 -21.15 5.22 15.76
C VAL A 205 -21.29 3.79 16.26
N ALA A 206 -21.08 2.79 15.40
CA ALA A 206 -21.19 1.39 15.78
C ALA A 206 -20.07 0.99 16.75
N ILE A 207 -18.83 1.44 16.53
CA ILE A 207 -17.71 1.18 17.45
C ILE A 207 -17.96 1.84 18.80
N ARG A 208 -18.33 3.13 18.82
CA ARG A 208 -18.64 3.87 20.05
C ARG A 208 -19.77 3.25 20.89
N ARG A 209 -20.72 2.57 20.22
CA ARG A 209 -21.84 1.88 20.88
C ARG A 209 -21.57 0.39 21.13
N HIS A 210 -20.36 -0.09 20.87
CA HIS A 210 -19.98 -1.50 20.97
C HIS A 210 -20.92 -2.45 20.19
N HIS A 211 -21.42 -2.00 19.03
CA HIS A 211 -22.28 -2.80 18.16
C HIS A 211 -21.43 -3.58 17.13
N HIS A 212 -20.84 -4.69 17.55
CA HIS A 212 -19.80 -5.40 16.79
C HIS A 212 -20.20 -5.74 15.35
N ARG A 213 -21.37 -6.34 15.15
CA ARG A 213 -21.86 -6.71 13.80
C ARG A 213 -22.13 -5.49 12.93
N LYS A 214 -22.69 -4.42 13.50
CA LYS A 214 -22.96 -3.18 12.76
C LYS A 214 -21.68 -2.47 12.33
N ALA A 215 -20.61 -2.56 13.14
CA ALA A 215 -19.30 -2.01 12.79
C ALA A 215 -18.68 -2.78 11.62
N GLU A 216 -18.77 -4.12 11.65
CA GLU A 216 -18.33 -4.98 10.55
C GLU A 216 -19.09 -4.67 9.24
N GLU A 217 -20.42 -4.66 9.30
CA GLU A 217 -21.29 -4.38 8.14
C GLU A 217 -21.03 -2.98 7.58
N ALA A 218 -20.97 -1.95 8.42
CA ALA A 218 -20.71 -0.58 7.97
C ALA A 218 -19.31 -0.43 7.33
N MET A 219 -18.29 -1.09 7.88
CA MET A 219 -16.94 -1.05 7.29
C MET A 219 -16.89 -1.82 5.97
N ARG A 220 -17.63 -2.93 5.85
CA ARG A 220 -17.78 -3.64 4.58
C ARG A 220 -18.36 -2.72 3.51
N ASP A 221 -19.41 -1.96 3.83
CA ASP A 221 -20.01 -1.00 2.90
C ASP A 221 -18.99 0.07 2.44
N VAL A 222 -18.17 0.61 3.35
CA VAL A 222 -17.10 1.58 3.00
C VAL A 222 -16.13 0.98 1.96
N VAL A 223 -15.65 -0.23 2.21
CA VAL A 223 -14.65 -0.86 1.34
C VAL A 223 -15.25 -1.31 0.00
N GLU A 224 -16.49 -1.80 0.00
CA GLU A 224 -17.17 -2.23 -1.23
C GLU A 224 -17.48 -1.06 -2.16
N VAL A 225 -17.86 0.11 -1.62
CA VAL A 225 -17.98 1.35 -2.39
C VAL A 225 -16.64 1.72 -3.04
N ALA A 226 -15.55 1.76 -2.25
CA ALA A 226 -14.23 2.07 -2.77
C ALA A 226 -13.74 1.06 -3.84
N ARG A 227 -14.11 -0.22 -3.72
CA ARG A 227 -13.83 -1.25 -4.73
C ARG A 227 -14.63 -1.00 -6.01
N ALA A 228 -15.91 -0.65 -5.91
CA ALA A 228 -16.75 -0.36 -7.06
C ALA A 228 -16.22 0.84 -7.87
N ASP A 229 -15.80 1.90 -7.17
CA ASP A 229 -15.20 3.09 -7.79
C ASP A 229 -13.91 2.75 -8.54
N ALA A 230 -13.04 1.97 -7.90
CA ALA A 230 -11.79 1.53 -8.51
C ALA A 230 -12.04 0.70 -9.79
N GLU A 231 -13.01 -0.22 -9.77
CA GLU A 231 -13.39 -1.01 -10.94
C GLU A 231 -14.06 -0.17 -12.04
N GLN A 232 -14.84 0.84 -11.69
CA GLN A 232 -15.39 1.78 -12.67
C GLN A 232 -14.26 2.58 -13.35
N HIS A 233 -13.30 3.08 -12.58
CA HIS A 233 -12.15 3.80 -13.11
C HIS A 233 -11.30 2.93 -14.05
N ILE A 234 -11.00 1.69 -13.64
CA ILE A 234 -10.27 0.73 -14.48
C ILE A 234 -10.99 0.52 -15.82
N ARG A 235 -12.32 0.35 -15.81
CA ARG A 235 -13.11 0.18 -17.03
C ARG A 235 -13.05 1.42 -17.94
N LEU A 236 -13.10 2.62 -17.38
CA LEU A 236 -13.06 3.87 -18.15
C LEU A 236 -11.67 4.15 -18.74
N CYS A 237 -10.58 3.79 -18.03
CA CYS A 237 -9.22 4.06 -18.48
C CYS A 237 -8.63 2.96 -19.38
N CYS A 238 -9.05 1.71 -19.22
CA CYS A 238 -8.54 0.57 -20.00
C CYS A 238 -9.54 0.01 -21.03
N GLY A 239 -10.74 0.60 -21.12
CA GLY A 239 -11.80 0.19 -22.05
C GLY A 239 -11.82 0.94 -23.39
N GLY A 240 -10.70 1.57 -23.78
CA GLY A 240 -10.51 2.25 -25.07
C GLY A 240 -9.47 1.55 -25.93
#